data_AF-A0A0Q7CFG8-F1
#
_entry.id   AF-A0A0Q7CFG8-F1
#
_cell.length_a   1.000
_cell.length_b   1.000
_cell.length_c   1.000
_cell.angle_alpha   90.00
_cell.angle_beta   90.00
_cell.angle_gamma   90.00
#
_symmetry.space_group_name_H-M   'P 1'
#
loop_
_entity.id
_entity.type
_entity.pdbx_description
1 polymer ?
#
loop_
_entity_poly.entity_id
_entity_poly.type
_entity_poly.pdbx_seq_one_letter_code
_entity_poly.pdbx_strand_id
1 'polypeptide(L)'
;MGSGKSTTMRFIAKALEDANQPALAIHERSDPHPVRATDALQNWFEPWLESTAAQLAARAISRWRLFADEVRLGTSIPVLDGQLFHGDLTNLFLMEASFDEIAAYCESLAQLIAPLHPLIVYLRQDDVERAVRTVCAERGEAWVKYQVEWKLKGPYAVRRNLVGLEGLISLYQDYRQTTDTLFERLNLEKMVIENSGRDWVRYNCQVLERLGLSNASVAK
;
A
#
# COMPACT_ATOMS: atom_id res chain seq x y z
N MET A 1 0.80 2.40 9.25
CA MET A 1 1.51 1.17 9.68
C MET A 1 0.57 0.34 10.56
N GLY A 2 0.74 -0.98 10.66
CA GLY A 2 -0.04 -1.82 11.60
C GLY A 2 -1.56 -1.85 11.35
N SER A 3 -2.04 -1.35 10.22
CA SER A 3 -3.46 -1.22 9.90
C SER A 3 -4.12 -2.53 9.43
N GLY A 4 -3.50 -3.69 9.61
CA GLY A 4 -4.09 -4.99 9.26
C GLY A 4 -4.10 -5.36 7.77
N LYS A 5 -3.38 -4.63 6.90
CA LYS A 5 -3.34 -4.89 5.44
C LYS A 5 -2.98 -6.34 5.09
N SER A 6 -1.85 -6.85 5.62
CA SER A 6 -1.39 -8.21 5.35
C SER A 6 -2.37 -9.29 5.83
N THR A 7 -3.01 -9.06 6.98
CA THR A 7 -4.03 -9.97 7.52
C THR A 7 -5.29 -9.96 6.64
N THR A 8 -5.74 -8.78 6.23
CA THR A 8 -6.91 -8.60 5.36
C THR A 8 -6.66 -9.22 3.98
N MET A 9 -5.47 -9.02 3.40
CA MET A 9 -5.05 -9.62 2.13
C MET A 9 -5.13 -11.16 2.20
N ARG A 10 -4.56 -11.79 3.23
CA ARG A 10 -4.63 -13.26 3.40
C ARG A 10 -6.06 -13.74 3.59
N PHE A 11 -6.86 -12.99 4.36
CA PHE A 11 -8.26 -13.31 4.58
C PHE A 11 -9.07 -13.28 3.28
N ILE A 12 -8.95 -12.22 2.48
CA ILE A 12 -9.62 -12.11 1.18
C ILE A 12 -9.19 -13.24 0.25
N ALA A 13 -7.88 -13.48 0.13
CA ALA A 13 -7.36 -14.55 -0.73
C ALA A 13 -7.94 -15.92 -0.34
N LYS A 14 -8.00 -16.22 0.97
CA LYS A 14 -8.65 -17.44 1.44
C LYS A 14 -10.14 -17.49 1.14
N ALA A 15 -10.88 -16.39 1.33
CA ALA A 15 -12.31 -16.35 1.04
C ALA A 15 -12.62 -16.56 -0.46
N LEU A 16 -11.75 -16.06 -1.35
CA LEU A 16 -11.84 -16.33 -2.79
C LEU A 16 -11.62 -17.82 -3.09
N GLU A 17 -10.56 -18.43 -2.52
CA GLU A 17 -10.29 -19.86 -2.67
C GLU A 17 -11.43 -20.73 -2.14
N ASP A 18 -12.00 -20.40 -0.97
CA ASP A 18 -13.14 -21.10 -0.39
C ASP A 18 -14.41 -20.98 -1.27
N ALA A 19 -14.49 -19.92 -2.09
CA ALA A 19 -15.53 -19.74 -3.10
C ALA A 19 -15.19 -20.36 -4.47
N ASN A 20 -14.14 -21.20 -4.55
CA ASN A 20 -13.61 -21.81 -5.78
C ASN A 20 -13.16 -20.78 -6.84
N GLN A 21 -12.73 -19.60 -6.41
CA GLN A 21 -12.10 -18.60 -7.25
C GLN A 21 -10.59 -18.61 -6.94
N PRO A 22 -9.74 -19.09 -7.86
CA PRO A 22 -8.30 -19.14 -7.63
C PRO A 22 -7.79 -17.74 -7.28
N ALA A 23 -6.98 -17.63 -6.23
CA ALA A 23 -6.48 -16.36 -5.72
C ALA A 23 -4.96 -16.39 -5.53
N LEU A 24 -4.33 -15.24 -5.76
CA LEU A 24 -2.89 -15.06 -5.58
C LEU A 24 -2.65 -14.00 -4.51
N ALA A 25 -2.32 -14.44 -3.31
CA ALA A 25 -1.92 -13.58 -2.19
C ALA A 25 -0.51 -13.00 -2.42
N ILE A 26 -0.39 -11.69 -2.61
CA ILE A 26 0.88 -11.00 -2.87
C ILE A 26 1.22 -10.10 -1.67
N HIS A 27 2.19 -10.52 -0.87
CA HIS A 27 2.66 -9.77 0.29
C HIS A 27 3.65 -8.68 -0.11
N GLU A 28 3.73 -7.58 0.66
CA GLU A 28 4.63 -6.45 0.36
C GLU A 28 6.11 -6.84 0.29
N ARG A 29 6.47 -7.98 0.88
CA ARG A 29 7.82 -8.57 0.93
C ARG A 29 8.00 -9.80 0.03
N SER A 30 7.04 -10.11 -0.85
CA SER A 30 7.26 -11.16 -1.86
C SER A 30 8.54 -10.87 -2.65
N ASP A 31 9.25 -11.93 -3.05
CA ASP A 31 10.50 -11.87 -3.78
C ASP A 31 10.57 -13.02 -4.83
N PRO A 32 10.69 -12.72 -6.14
CA PRO A 32 10.59 -11.37 -6.72
C PRO A 32 9.20 -10.77 -6.50
N HIS A 33 9.13 -9.47 -6.24
CA HIS A 33 7.83 -8.80 -6.14
C HIS A 33 7.34 -8.41 -7.55
N PRO A 34 6.08 -8.74 -7.94
CA PRO A 34 5.64 -8.55 -9.33
C PRO A 34 5.58 -7.08 -9.76
N VAL A 35 5.30 -6.17 -8.82
CA VAL A 35 5.11 -4.74 -9.11
C VAL A 35 6.12 -3.78 -8.47
N ARG A 36 7.12 -4.28 -7.72
CA ARG A 36 8.03 -3.39 -6.96
C ARG A 36 9.17 -2.92 -7.85
N ALA A 37 9.23 -1.63 -8.14
CA ALA A 37 10.22 -1.07 -9.05
C ALA A 37 11.62 -1.02 -8.46
N THR A 38 11.73 -0.85 -7.14
CA THR A 38 13.02 -0.76 -6.44
C THR A 38 13.81 -2.07 -6.43
N ASP A 39 13.20 -3.22 -6.70
CA ASP A 39 13.91 -4.52 -6.73
C ASP A 39 15.00 -4.60 -7.79
N ALA A 40 14.93 -3.74 -8.81
CA ALA A 40 15.97 -3.64 -9.83
C ALA A 40 17.14 -2.72 -9.43
N LEU A 41 17.09 -2.09 -8.26
CA LEU A 41 18.12 -1.15 -7.79
C LEU A 41 19.09 -1.84 -6.82
N GLN A 42 20.34 -1.37 -6.78
CA GLN A 42 21.33 -1.90 -5.84
C GLN A 42 20.95 -1.52 -4.40
N ASN A 43 20.56 -0.27 -4.16
CA ASN A 43 20.08 0.24 -2.88
C ASN A 43 18.56 0.42 -2.92
N TRP A 44 17.82 -0.69 -2.98
CA TRP A 44 16.35 -0.67 -3.08
C TRP A 44 15.63 0.08 -1.94
N PHE A 45 16.28 0.23 -0.78
CA PHE A 45 15.76 0.97 0.38
C PHE A 45 16.11 2.47 0.37
N GLU A 46 17.05 2.89 -0.49
CA GLU A 46 17.48 4.28 -0.71
C GLU A 46 17.48 4.61 -2.21
N PRO A 47 16.32 4.50 -2.90
CA PRO A 47 16.25 4.64 -4.36
C PRO A 47 16.70 6.01 -4.88
N TRP A 48 16.72 7.04 -4.02
CA TRP A 48 17.23 8.38 -4.34
C TRP A 48 18.74 8.45 -4.59
N LEU A 49 19.50 7.40 -4.25
CA LEU A 49 20.93 7.35 -4.54
C LEU A 49 21.22 7.03 -6.02
N GLU A 50 20.27 6.40 -6.72
CA GLU A 50 20.51 5.81 -8.05
C GLU A 50 19.42 6.17 -9.08
N SER A 51 18.31 6.78 -8.67
CA SER A 51 17.18 7.10 -9.53
C SER A 51 16.56 8.45 -9.17
N THR A 52 16.09 9.18 -10.17
CA THR A 52 15.14 10.28 -9.93
C THR A 52 13.74 9.73 -9.66
N ALA A 53 12.86 10.56 -9.07
CA ALA A 53 11.47 10.20 -8.84
C ALA A 53 10.75 9.84 -10.14
N ALA A 54 10.95 10.64 -11.20
CA ALA A 54 10.38 10.38 -12.52
C ALA A 54 10.85 9.04 -13.11
N GLN A 55 12.14 8.69 -12.99
CA GLN A 55 12.66 7.40 -13.43
C GLN A 55 12.07 6.23 -12.64
N LEU A 56 11.92 6.39 -11.32
CA LEU A 56 11.30 5.36 -10.48
C LEU A 56 9.82 5.17 -10.84
N ALA A 57 9.07 6.25 -11.03
CA ALA A 57 7.68 6.22 -11.44
C ALA A 57 7.51 5.51 -12.80
N ALA A 58 8.35 5.83 -13.79
CA ALA A 58 8.32 5.17 -15.10
C ALA A 58 8.61 3.66 -15.01
N ARG A 59 9.56 3.27 -14.15
CA ARG A 59 9.89 1.86 -13.88
C ARG A 59 8.72 1.14 -13.21
N ALA A 60 8.09 1.77 -12.22
CA ALA A 60 6.92 1.25 -11.54
C ALA A 60 5.75 1.02 -12.51
N ILE A 61 5.42 2.02 -13.34
CA ILE A 61 4.38 1.87 -14.38
C ILE A 61 4.70 0.70 -15.33
N SER A 62 5.97 0.52 -15.71
CA SER A 62 6.37 -0.59 -16.59
C SER A 62 6.19 -1.95 -15.91
N ARG A 63 6.54 -2.08 -14.62
CA ARG A 63 6.31 -3.30 -13.82
C ARG A 63 4.83 -3.61 -13.68
N TRP A 64 4.02 -2.60 -13.34
CA TRP A 64 2.57 -2.75 -13.24
C TRP A 64 1.93 -3.14 -14.56
N ARG A 65 2.47 -2.68 -15.70
CA ARG A 65 1.96 -3.07 -17.03
C ARG A 65 2.16 -4.56 -17.28
N LEU A 66 3.38 -5.06 -17.04
CA LEU A 66 3.68 -6.49 -17.16
C LEU A 66 2.78 -7.32 -16.25
N PHE A 67 2.64 -6.90 -14.99
CA PHE A 67 1.75 -7.56 -14.05
C PHE A 67 0.28 -7.54 -14.51
N ALA A 68 -0.22 -6.42 -15.03
CA ALA A 68 -1.59 -6.34 -15.53
C ALA A 68 -1.83 -7.25 -16.75
N ASP A 69 -0.83 -7.39 -17.62
CA ASP A 69 -0.88 -8.31 -18.75
C ASP A 69 -0.86 -9.78 -18.29
N GLU A 70 -0.04 -10.12 -17.30
CA GLU A 70 -0.03 -11.45 -16.68
C GLU A 70 -1.37 -11.79 -16.02
N VAL A 71 -1.94 -10.86 -15.25
CA VAL A 71 -3.25 -11.04 -14.59
C VAL A 71 -4.37 -11.22 -15.61
N ARG A 72 -4.32 -10.52 -16.75
CA ARG A 72 -5.31 -10.67 -17.82
C ARG A 72 -5.27 -12.04 -18.48
N LEU A 73 -4.09 -12.65 -18.57
CA LEU A 73 -3.89 -13.98 -19.17
C LEU A 73 -4.05 -15.13 -18.15
N GLY A 74 -3.89 -14.82 -16.86
CA GLY A 74 -4.01 -15.77 -15.77
C GLY A 74 -5.46 -16.08 -15.38
N THR A 75 -5.62 -17.08 -14.51
CA THR A 75 -6.92 -17.48 -13.94
C THR A 75 -7.07 -17.08 -12.47
N SER A 76 -5.98 -16.67 -11.82
CA SER A 76 -5.98 -16.31 -10.40
C SER A 76 -6.24 -14.81 -10.19
N ILE A 77 -7.08 -14.51 -9.20
CA ILE A 77 -7.39 -13.15 -8.75
C ILE A 77 -6.28 -12.69 -7.80
N PRO A 78 -5.46 -11.70 -8.16
CA PRO A 78 -4.41 -11.21 -7.27
C PRO A 78 -5.00 -10.36 -6.13
N VAL A 79 -4.50 -10.59 -4.91
CA VAL A 79 -4.81 -9.77 -3.73
C VAL A 79 -3.51 -9.19 -3.20
N LEU A 80 -3.30 -7.89 -3.41
CA LEU A 80 -2.04 -7.21 -3.09
C LEU A 80 -2.08 -6.55 -1.72
N ASP A 81 -0.99 -6.68 -0.97
CA ASP A 81 -0.77 -5.97 0.29
C ASP A 81 -0.24 -4.54 0.04
N GLY A 82 -1.18 -3.60 -0.08
CA GLY A 82 -0.94 -2.16 0.08
C GLY A 82 -0.15 -1.46 -1.03
N GLN A 83 0.21 -2.14 -2.12
CA GLN A 83 1.17 -1.64 -3.12
C GLN A 83 0.78 -0.35 -3.86
N LEU A 84 -0.52 -0.03 -3.96
CA LEU A 84 -0.97 1.20 -4.62
C LEU A 84 -0.51 2.47 -3.88
N PHE A 85 -0.64 2.49 -2.55
CA PHE A 85 -0.24 3.62 -1.67
C PHE A 85 0.86 3.19 -0.69
N HIS A 86 1.68 2.23 -1.09
CA HIS A 86 2.87 1.81 -0.36
C HIS A 86 3.94 1.45 -1.40
N GLY A 87 5.08 0.91 -0.97
CA GLY A 87 6.17 0.58 -1.89
C GLY A 87 6.65 1.82 -2.65
N ASP A 88 6.56 1.79 -3.98
CA ASP A 88 7.10 2.85 -4.85
C ASP A 88 6.47 4.23 -4.60
N LEU A 89 5.17 4.33 -4.27
CA LEU A 89 4.57 5.64 -3.95
C LEU A 89 5.16 6.24 -2.67
N THR A 90 5.49 5.40 -1.67
CA THR A 90 6.24 5.86 -0.48
C THR A 90 7.59 6.41 -0.90
N ASN A 91 8.30 5.73 -1.80
CA ASN A 91 9.60 6.16 -2.27
C ASN A 91 9.50 7.49 -3.04
N LEU A 92 8.54 7.65 -3.95
CA LEU A 92 8.31 8.93 -4.65
C LEU A 92 8.09 10.08 -3.67
N PHE A 93 7.28 9.86 -2.63
CA PHE A 93 7.06 10.85 -1.56
C PHE A 93 8.36 11.17 -0.81
N LEU A 94 9.13 10.16 -0.39
CA LEU A 94 10.40 10.35 0.31
C LEU A 94 11.45 11.05 -0.55
N MET A 95 11.37 10.90 -1.87
CA MET A 95 12.24 11.55 -2.87
C MET A 95 11.86 13.01 -3.17
N GLU A 96 10.90 13.60 -2.44
CA GLU A 96 10.37 14.94 -2.68
C GLU A 96 9.71 15.13 -4.06
N ALA A 97 9.12 14.07 -4.63
CA ALA A 97 8.22 14.25 -5.76
C ALA A 97 7.08 15.21 -5.35
N SER A 98 6.78 16.18 -6.21
CA SER A 98 5.66 17.08 -6.02
C SER A 98 4.34 16.33 -5.98
N PHE A 99 3.32 16.93 -5.37
CA PHE A 99 1.99 16.33 -5.35
C PHE A 99 1.47 16.03 -6.76
N ASP A 100 1.72 16.92 -7.73
CA ASP A 100 1.28 16.73 -9.12
C ASP A 100 1.99 15.55 -9.80
N GLU A 101 3.29 15.33 -9.53
CA GLU A 101 4.02 14.16 -10.02
C GLU A 101 3.49 12.86 -9.42
N ILE A 102 3.20 12.84 -8.10
CA ILE A 102 2.63 11.68 -7.42
C ILE A 102 1.20 11.41 -7.92
N ALA A 103 0.39 12.46 -8.12
CA ALA A 103 -0.96 12.36 -8.66
C ALA A 103 -0.95 11.81 -10.08
N ALA A 104 -0.10 12.34 -10.97
CA ALA A 104 0.05 11.86 -12.33
C ALA A 104 0.49 10.38 -12.38
N TYR A 105 1.41 9.97 -11.50
CA TYR A 105 1.80 8.56 -11.35
C TYR A 105 0.60 7.70 -10.93
N CYS A 106 -0.14 8.12 -9.89
CA CYS A 106 -1.28 7.39 -9.37
C CYS A 106 -2.42 7.26 -10.40
N GLU A 107 -2.71 8.34 -11.14
CA GLU A 107 -3.70 8.36 -12.21
C GLU A 107 -3.30 7.45 -13.38
N SER A 108 -2.04 7.51 -13.81
CA SER A 108 -1.51 6.62 -14.86
C SER A 108 -1.62 5.15 -14.46
N LEU A 109 -1.31 4.86 -13.20
CA LEU A 109 -1.42 3.51 -12.66
C LEU A 109 -2.88 3.06 -12.57
N ALA A 110 -3.78 3.93 -12.11
CA ALA A 110 -5.21 3.65 -12.02
C ALA A 110 -5.82 3.36 -13.41
N GLN A 111 -5.48 4.17 -14.43
CA GLN A 111 -5.90 3.94 -15.81
C GLN A 111 -5.38 2.61 -16.36
N LEU A 112 -4.13 2.26 -16.05
CA LEU A 112 -3.50 1.02 -16.48
C LEU A 112 -4.22 -0.21 -15.92
N ILE A 113 -4.60 -0.18 -14.63
CA ILE A 113 -5.24 -1.33 -13.97
C ILE A 113 -6.77 -1.32 -14.08
N ALA A 114 -7.39 -0.23 -14.53
CA ALA A 114 -8.85 -0.11 -14.65
C ALA A 114 -9.53 -1.27 -15.43
N PRO A 115 -8.96 -1.78 -16.55
CA PRO A 115 -9.54 -2.92 -17.26
C PRO A 115 -9.57 -4.23 -16.46
N LEU A 116 -8.83 -4.32 -15.35
CA LEU A 116 -8.86 -5.48 -14.44
C LEU A 116 -9.99 -5.39 -13.41
N HIS A 117 -10.78 -4.31 -13.41
CA HIS A 117 -11.85 -4.03 -12.45
C HIS A 117 -11.41 -4.18 -10.97
N PRO A 118 -10.33 -3.52 -10.52
CA PRO A 118 -9.82 -3.70 -9.17
C PRO A 118 -10.73 -3.04 -8.13
N LEU A 119 -10.88 -3.70 -6.98
CA LEU A 119 -11.41 -3.10 -5.75
C LEU A 119 -10.25 -2.58 -4.90
N ILE A 120 -10.23 -1.28 -4.62
CA ILE A 120 -9.28 -0.66 -3.70
C ILE A 120 -9.87 -0.60 -2.29
N VAL A 121 -9.32 -1.39 -1.37
CA VAL A 121 -9.67 -1.36 0.05
C VAL A 121 -8.68 -0.50 0.82
N TYR A 122 -9.09 0.70 1.23
CA TYR A 122 -8.24 1.63 1.94
C TYR A 122 -8.50 1.57 3.46
N LEU A 123 -7.58 0.89 4.15
CA LEU A 123 -7.60 0.78 5.61
C LEU A 123 -6.92 2.00 6.23
N ARG A 124 -7.65 2.77 7.03
CA ARG A 124 -7.14 3.99 7.68
C ARG A 124 -7.51 4.06 9.15
N GLN A 125 -6.74 4.85 9.89
CA GLN A 125 -7.03 5.21 11.28
C GLN A 125 -7.11 6.73 11.37
N ASP A 126 -8.21 7.27 11.89
CA ASP A 126 -8.43 8.72 11.88
C ASP A 126 -7.34 9.48 12.65
N ASP A 127 -6.90 8.95 13.79
CA ASP A 127 -5.79 9.51 14.57
C ASP A 127 -4.47 8.83 14.19
N VAL A 128 -3.74 9.46 13.26
CA VAL A 128 -2.43 8.99 12.77
C VAL A 128 -1.40 8.91 13.90
N GLU A 129 -1.36 9.88 14.79
CA GLU A 129 -0.39 9.90 15.88
C GLU A 129 -0.63 8.73 16.83
N ARG A 130 -1.87 8.58 17.30
CA ARG A 130 -2.26 7.46 18.16
C ARG A 130 -1.99 6.12 17.49
N ALA A 131 -2.28 6.00 16.19
CA ALA A 131 -2.00 4.80 15.41
C ALA A 131 -0.51 4.45 15.43
N VAL A 132 0.35 5.42 15.12
CA VAL A 132 1.81 5.23 15.11
C VAL A 132 2.31 4.87 16.51
N ARG A 133 1.95 5.63 17.54
CA ARG A 133 2.38 5.36 18.93
C ARG A 133 1.94 3.98 19.42
N THR A 134 0.71 3.56 19.09
CA THR A 134 0.20 2.23 19.44
C THR A 134 1.06 1.13 18.79
N VAL A 135 1.33 1.24 17.48
CA VAL A 135 2.16 0.25 16.78
C VAL A 135 3.59 0.24 17.32
N CYS A 136 4.15 1.41 17.65
CA CYS A 136 5.47 1.52 18.28
C CYS A 136 5.50 0.79 19.63
N ALA A 137 4.49 0.97 20.47
CA ALA A 137 4.38 0.28 21.76
C ALA A 137 4.26 -1.25 21.60
N GLU A 138 3.52 -1.72 20.61
CA GLU A 138 3.34 -3.16 20.33
C GLU A 138 4.58 -3.83 19.73
N ARG A 139 5.35 -3.11 18.91
CA ARG A 139 6.49 -3.66 18.14
C ARG A 139 7.83 -3.45 18.83
N GLY A 140 7.90 -2.56 19.82
CA GLY A 140 9.10 -2.27 20.60
C GLY A 140 10.13 -1.39 19.88
N GLU A 141 11.12 -0.92 20.64
CA GLU A 141 12.08 0.10 20.22
C GLU A 141 12.91 -0.27 18.98
N ALA A 142 13.32 -1.53 18.86
CA ALA A 142 14.12 -1.99 17.71
C ALA A 142 13.38 -1.77 16.39
N TRP A 143 12.06 -2.02 16.37
CA TRP A 143 11.24 -1.79 15.19
C TRP A 143 11.05 -0.29 14.91
N VAL A 144 10.87 0.53 15.95
CA VAL A 144 10.78 1.99 15.80
C VAL A 144 12.06 2.55 15.21
N LYS A 145 13.21 2.15 15.75
CA LYS A 145 14.54 2.55 15.27
C LYS A 145 14.70 2.20 13.79
N TYR A 146 14.33 0.98 13.38
CA TYR A 146 14.36 0.58 11.98
C TYR A 146 13.50 1.50 11.07
N GLN A 147 12.27 1.83 11.48
CA GLN A 147 11.39 2.71 10.69
C GLN A 147 11.97 4.13 10.57
N VAL A 148 12.49 4.67 11.67
CA VAL A 148 13.11 5.99 11.72
C VAL A 148 14.36 6.03 10.84
N GLU A 149 15.27 5.06 11.00
CA GLU A 149 16.53 5.00 10.26
C GLU A 149 16.34 4.82 8.76
N TRP A 150 15.28 4.14 8.33
CA TRP A 150 14.99 4.00 6.91
C TRP A 150 14.30 5.25 6.34
N LYS A 151 13.17 5.68 6.92
CA LYS A 151 12.33 6.72 6.31
C LYS A 151 12.89 8.12 6.49
N LEU A 152 13.54 8.41 7.62
CA LEU A 152 14.01 9.77 7.91
C LEU A 152 15.35 10.11 7.22
N LYS A 153 15.94 9.16 6.49
CA LYS A 153 17.08 9.41 5.58
C LYS A 153 16.65 9.92 4.21
N GLY A 154 15.38 9.76 3.85
CA GLY A 154 14.87 10.24 2.57
C GLY A 154 14.96 11.76 2.44
N PRO A 155 15.20 12.30 1.22
CA PRO A 155 15.28 13.75 0.97
C PRO A 155 14.17 14.58 1.64
N TYR A 156 12.92 14.10 1.61
CA TYR A 156 11.76 14.74 2.23
C TYR A 156 11.95 15.03 3.72
N ALA A 157 12.43 14.02 4.45
CA ALA A 157 12.60 14.08 5.89
C ALA A 157 13.82 14.91 6.27
N VAL A 158 14.92 14.75 5.54
CA VAL A 158 16.17 15.49 5.76
C VAL A 158 15.93 17.00 5.60
N ARG A 159 15.27 17.43 4.53
CA ARG A 159 15.00 18.85 4.27
C ARG A 159 14.12 19.50 5.35
N ARG A 160 13.24 18.71 5.98
CA ARG A 160 12.32 19.15 7.04
C ARG A 160 12.88 18.95 8.44
N ASN A 161 14.13 18.47 8.57
CA ASN A 161 14.75 18.14 9.85
C ASN A 161 13.89 17.18 10.71
N LEU A 162 13.23 16.21 10.08
CA LEU A 162 12.42 15.23 10.80
C LEU A 162 13.34 14.25 11.54
N VAL A 163 13.18 14.12 12.85
CA VAL A 163 14.03 13.28 13.71
C VAL A 163 13.19 12.46 14.68
N GLY A 164 13.61 11.21 14.91
CA GLY A 164 13.03 10.34 15.92
C GLY A 164 11.55 10.00 15.66
N LEU A 165 10.85 9.60 16.72
CA LEU A 165 9.44 9.22 16.64
C LEU A 165 8.54 10.38 16.20
N GLU A 166 8.79 11.59 16.69
CA GLU A 166 8.00 12.77 16.33
C GLU A 166 8.15 13.12 14.84
N GLY A 167 9.37 13.04 14.30
CA GLY A 167 9.61 13.18 12.87
C GLY A 167 8.89 12.11 12.04
N LEU A 168 8.86 10.87 12.54
CA LEU A 168 8.12 9.78 11.88
C LEU A 168 6.61 10.02 11.90
N ILE A 169 6.05 10.53 13.00
CA ILE A 169 4.63 10.87 13.12
C ILE A 169 4.27 11.98 12.13
N SER A 170 5.04 13.07 12.10
CA SER A 170 4.84 14.18 11.16
C SER A 170 4.90 13.70 9.71
N LEU A 171 5.87 12.85 9.37
CA LEU A 171 5.95 12.25 8.04
C LEU A 171 4.68 11.48 7.66
N TYR A 172 4.12 10.69 8.58
CA TYR A 172 2.90 9.93 8.31
C TYR A 172 1.64 10.80 8.25
N GLN A 173 1.59 11.93 8.95
CA GLN A 173 0.49 12.89 8.82
C GLN A 173 0.47 13.51 7.42
N ASP A 174 1.63 13.95 6.92
CA ASP A 174 1.76 14.50 5.56
C ASP A 174 1.46 13.42 4.49
N TYR A 175 1.97 12.21 4.71
CA TYR A 175 1.71 11.08 3.83
C TYR A 175 0.22 10.70 3.82
N ARG A 176 -0.45 10.78 4.98
CA ARG A 176 -1.89 10.54 5.09
C ARG A 176 -2.70 11.58 4.33
N GLN A 177 -2.38 12.87 4.47
CA GLN A 177 -3.05 13.92 3.72
C GLN A 177 -2.90 13.73 2.20
N THR A 178 -1.69 13.36 1.76
CA THR A 178 -1.41 13.05 0.35
C THR A 178 -2.25 11.87 -0.13
N THR A 179 -2.22 10.75 0.61
CA THR A 179 -2.95 9.53 0.20
C THR A 179 -4.47 9.65 0.31
N ASP A 180 -5.01 10.41 1.26
CA ASP A 180 -6.45 10.73 1.33
C ASP A 180 -6.88 11.50 0.08
N THR A 181 -6.12 12.54 -0.31
CA THR A 181 -6.43 13.33 -1.50
C THR A 181 -6.34 12.50 -2.78
N LEU A 182 -5.32 11.64 -2.91
CA LEU A 182 -5.18 10.72 -4.04
C LEU A 182 -6.33 9.72 -4.08
N PHE A 183 -6.70 9.15 -2.93
CA PHE A 183 -7.81 8.20 -2.81
C PHE A 183 -9.13 8.82 -3.28
N GLU A 184 -9.42 10.06 -2.90
CA GLU A 184 -10.62 10.79 -3.35
C GLU A 184 -10.67 10.91 -4.87
N ARG A 185 -9.54 11.19 -5.52
CA ARG A 185 -9.41 11.35 -6.98
C ARG A 185 -9.45 10.04 -7.78
N LEU A 186 -9.21 8.88 -7.15
CA LEU A 186 -9.21 7.59 -7.84
C LEU A 186 -10.57 7.31 -8.50
N ASN A 187 -10.56 7.10 -9.83
CA ASN A 187 -11.72 6.64 -10.58
C ASN A 187 -11.69 5.12 -10.75
N LEU A 188 -11.69 4.40 -9.63
CA LEU A 188 -11.74 2.94 -9.54
C LEU A 188 -12.80 2.55 -8.51
N GLU A 189 -13.24 1.29 -8.53
CA GLU A 189 -14.03 0.79 -7.43
C GLU A 189 -13.20 0.83 -6.14
N LYS A 190 -13.74 1.48 -5.11
CA LYS A 190 -13.00 1.74 -3.88
C LYS A 190 -13.90 1.76 -2.67
N MET A 191 -13.35 1.38 -1.53
CA MET A 191 -13.98 1.49 -0.23
C MET A 191 -12.96 1.91 0.82
N VAL A 192 -13.43 2.62 1.83
CA VAL A 192 -12.62 3.03 2.98
C VAL A 192 -13.10 2.30 4.22
N ILE A 193 -12.18 1.83 5.04
CA ILE A 193 -12.47 1.23 6.35
C ILE A 193 -11.66 2.01 7.38
N GLU A 194 -12.37 2.79 8.20
CA GLU A 194 -11.81 3.31 9.45
C GLU A 194 -11.68 2.14 10.42
N ASN A 195 -10.45 1.81 10.82
CA ASN A 195 -10.18 0.61 11.58
C ASN A 195 -9.55 0.84 12.96
N SER A 196 -9.68 2.05 13.51
CA SER A 196 -9.21 2.36 14.87
C SER A 196 -9.87 1.47 15.92
N GLY A 197 -11.12 1.05 15.69
CA GLY A 197 -11.85 0.14 16.57
C GLY A 197 -11.37 -1.32 16.57
N ARG A 198 -10.50 -1.72 15.63
CA ARG A 198 -9.97 -3.10 15.50
C ARG A 198 -11.02 -4.23 15.42
N ASP A 199 -12.23 -3.93 14.96
CA ASP A 199 -13.30 -4.91 14.73
C ASP A 199 -13.08 -5.65 13.39
N TRP A 200 -12.08 -6.53 13.38
CA TRP A 200 -11.66 -7.23 12.16
C TRP A 200 -12.76 -8.10 11.56
N VAL A 201 -13.63 -8.69 12.39
CA VAL A 201 -14.76 -9.49 11.90
C VAL A 201 -15.68 -8.61 11.06
N ARG A 202 -16.11 -7.48 11.60
CA ARG A 202 -16.97 -6.53 10.89
C ARG A 202 -16.31 -5.96 9.64
N TYR A 203 -15.02 -5.62 9.70
CA TYR A 203 -14.30 -5.05 8.56
C TYR A 203 -14.15 -6.07 7.43
N ASN A 204 -13.82 -7.32 7.77
CA ASN A 204 -13.73 -8.42 6.83
C ASN A 204 -15.07 -8.71 6.16
N CYS A 205 -16.18 -8.73 6.92
CA CYS A 205 -17.52 -8.88 6.35
C CYS A 205 -17.85 -7.79 5.32
N GLN A 206 -17.55 -6.52 5.61
CA GLN A 206 -17.76 -5.41 4.67
C GLN A 206 -16.98 -5.61 3.35
N VAL A 207 -15.74 -6.10 3.43
CA VAL A 207 -14.95 -6.38 2.23
C VAL A 207 -15.54 -7.54 1.44
N LEU A 208 -15.95 -8.62 2.10
CA LEU A 208 -16.59 -9.76 1.41
C LEU A 208 -17.91 -9.38 0.76
N GLU A 209 -18.72 -8.56 1.43
CA GLU A 209 -19.95 -8.01 0.85
C GLU A 209 -19.66 -7.21 -0.41
N ARG A 210 -18.60 -6.40 -0.38
CA ARG A 210 -18.19 -5.62 -1.55
C ARG A 210 -17.68 -6.49 -2.70
N LEU A 211 -17.05 -7.62 -2.38
CA LEU A 211 -16.60 -8.63 -3.35
C LEU A 211 -17.71 -9.58 -3.81
N GLY A 212 -18.94 -9.45 -3.29
CA GLY A 212 -20.05 -10.35 -3.61
C GLY A 212 -19.89 -11.76 -3.03
N LEU A 213 -19.07 -11.93 -1.99
CA LEU A 213 -18.75 -13.22 -1.36
C LEU A 213 -19.58 -13.51 -0.10
N SER A 214 -20.60 -12.70 0.22
CA SER A 214 -21.41 -12.81 1.45
C SER A 214 -22.12 -14.16 1.65
N ASN A 215 -22.27 -14.94 0.58
CA ASN A 215 -22.95 -16.24 0.58
C ASN A 215 -21.98 -17.44 0.48
N ALA A 216 -20.67 -17.21 0.40
CA ALA A 216 -19.66 -18.27 0.51
C ALA A 216 -19.51 -18.64 1.99
N SER A 217 -20.50 -19.39 2.46
CA SER A 217 -20.61 -20.10 3.73
C SER A 217 -19.45 -19.90 4.71
N VAL A 218 -19.76 -19.22 5.81
CA VAL A 218 -19.24 -19.55 7.14
C VAL A 218 -19.59 -21.02 7.40
N ALA A 219 -18.79 -21.93 6.85
CA ALA A 219 -18.78 -23.32 7.28
C ALA A 219 -18.00 -23.35 8.60
N LYS A 220 -18.69 -23.83 9.63
CA LYS A 220 -18.23 -23.99 11.02
C LYS A 220 -16.87 -24.67 11.13
#